data_AF-A0A1F7UM22-F1
#
_entry.id   AF-A0A1F7UM22-F1
#
_cell.length_a   1.000
_cell.length_b   1.000
_cell.length_c   1.000
_cell.angle_alpha   90.00
_cell.angle_beta   90.00
_cell.angle_gamma   90.00
#
_symmetry.space_group_name_H-M   'P 1'
#
loop_
_entity.id
_entity.type
_entity.pdbx_description
1 polymer ?
#
loop_
_entity_poly.entity_id
_entity_poly.type
_entity_poly.pdbx_seq_one_letter_code
_entity_poly.pdbx_strand_id
1 'polypeptide(L)'
;MDDSIYWDWLTQLIAHEIGHLLIISDIPSFCGVGIMNPTIERFQDYTPLEAITDLDRQACHSGDGKYLFGVELDCGVERVDTYGQPPDECSTEVIEAEPTTISLWFKEETIAWTDEVLAGCAWWRQMQISCGVAPSQDAADVIIRKSDQYCTGMGAVTFRDKTLGGRYAINIPEPCESESAEAASKKIERVAAHEIGHVLGVDHVPFFCADASMNPSGKPDRTCLTSADINAWRERFPR
;
A
#
# COMPACT_ATOMS: atom_id res chain seq x y z
N MET A 1 -36.91 17.60 2.82
CA MET A 1 -36.70 16.15 2.93
C MET A 1 -35.56 15.88 1.98
N ASP A 2 -34.45 15.41 2.52
CA ASP A 2 -33.19 15.28 1.80
C ASP A 2 -33.23 13.98 0.98
N ASP A 3 -33.17 14.12 -0.34
CA ASP A 3 -33.30 13.02 -1.32
C ASP A 3 -31.95 12.29 -1.45
N SER A 4 -31.50 11.61 -0.39
CA SER A 4 -30.43 10.62 -0.53
C SER A 4 -30.99 9.45 -1.34
N ILE A 5 -30.58 9.35 -2.61
CA ILE A 5 -30.94 8.24 -3.50
C ILE A 5 -30.40 6.95 -2.87
N TYR A 6 -31.26 6.19 -2.18
CA TYR A 6 -30.95 4.85 -1.73
C TYR A 6 -30.94 3.94 -2.96
N TRP A 7 -29.76 3.44 -3.35
CA TRP A 7 -29.65 2.44 -4.41
C TRP A 7 -30.06 1.08 -3.85
N ASP A 8 -31.02 0.40 -4.48
CA ASP A 8 -31.29 -0.99 -4.10
C ASP A 8 -30.15 -1.93 -4.58
N TRP A 9 -30.03 -3.10 -3.95
CA TRP A 9 -28.99 -4.09 -4.24
C TRP A 9 -28.93 -4.48 -5.73
N LEU A 10 -30.07 -4.57 -6.40
CA LEU A 10 -30.13 -4.96 -7.81
C LEU A 10 -29.54 -3.86 -8.69
N THR A 11 -29.84 -2.60 -8.39
CA THR A 11 -29.33 -1.43 -9.13
C THR A 11 -27.82 -1.28 -8.91
N GLN A 12 -27.33 -1.61 -7.72
CA GLN A 12 -25.91 -1.63 -7.39
C GLN A 12 -25.15 -2.73 -8.17
N LEU A 13 -25.67 -3.96 -8.17
CA LEU A 13 -25.09 -5.07 -8.93
C LEU A 13 -25.06 -4.76 -10.44
N ILE A 14 -26.17 -4.23 -10.98
CA ILE A 14 -26.23 -3.82 -12.40
C ILE A 14 -25.16 -2.76 -12.70
N ALA A 15 -24.96 -1.78 -11.82
CA ALA A 15 -23.97 -0.75 -12.04
C ALA A 15 -22.51 -1.25 -11.86
N HIS A 16 -22.27 -2.22 -10.98
CA HIS A 16 -21.00 -2.96 -10.89
C HIS A 16 -20.67 -3.69 -12.20
N GLU A 17 -21.64 -4.45 -12.74
CA GLU A 17 -21.50 -5.14 -14.02
C GLU A 17 -21.31 -4.17 -15.20
N ILE A 18 -22.00 -3.03 -15.18
CA ILE A 18 -21.77 -1.95 -16.16
C ILE A 18 -20.35 -1.41 -16.03
N GLY A 19 -19.82 -1.23 -14.82
CA GLY A 19 -18.43 -0.83 -14.60
C GLY A 19 -17.43 -1.80 -15.23
N HIS A 20 -17.64 -3.11 -15.10
CA HIS A 20 -16.85 -4.13 -15.79
C HIS A 20 -16.97 -4.03 -17.31
N LEU A 21 -18.16 -3.76 -17.85
CA LEU A 21 -18.34 -3.49 -19.29
C LEU A 21 -17.59 -2.24 -19.77
N LEU A 22 -17.32 -1.30 -18.85
CA LEU A 22 -16.52 -0.11 -19.09
C LEU A 22 -15.01 -0.34 -18.83
N ILE A 23 -14.58 -1.58 -18.57
CA ILE A 23 -13.18 -1.96 -18.28
C ILE A 23 -12.67 -1.31 -16.98
N ILE A 24 -13.59 -0.94 -16.08
CA ILE A 24 -13.23 -0.54 -14.72
C ILE A 24 -12.95 -1.83 -13.95
N SER A 25 -11.76 -1.93 -13.36
CA SER A 25 -11.38 -3.13 -12.59
C SER A 25 -12.08 -3.14 -11.24
N ASP A 26 -12.26 -4.34 -10.69
CA ASP A 26 -12.68 -4.50 -9.30
C ASP A 26 -11.75 -3.71 -8.36
N ILE A 27 -12.37 -3.03 -7.40
CA ILE A 27 -11.68 -2.46 -6.25
C ILE A 27 -11.64 -3.54 -5.19
N PRO A 28 -10.46 -4.06 -4.83
CA PRO A 28 -10.38 -5.06 -3.78
C PRO A 28 -11.05 -4.53 -2.52
N SER A 29 -11.84 -5.39 -1.87
CA SER A 29 -12.71 -4.99 -0.76
C SER A 29 -11.99 -4.31 0.42
N PHE A 30 -10.67 -4.47 0.48
CA PHE A 30 -9.81 -3.89 1.49
C PHE A 30 -9.31 -2.47 1.18
N CYS A 31 -9.47 -1.98 -0.05
CA CYS A 31 -9.10 -0.59 -0.39
C CYS A 31 -10.22 0.40 -0.08
N GLY A 32 -11.45 -0.07 0.16
CA GLY A 32 -12.55 0.75 0.64
C GLY A 32 -13.92 0.29 0.16
N VAL A 33 -14.94 1.02 0.59
CA VAL A 33 -16.32 0.85 0.10
C VAL A 33 -16.46 1.55 -1.27
N GLY A 34 -17.13 0.91 -2.23
CA GLY A 34 -17.40 1.43 -3.57
C GLY A 34 -18.29 0.50 -4.38
N ILE A 35 -18.75 0.95 -5.55
CA ILE A 35 -19.60 0.13 -6.44
C ILE A 35 -18.80 -0.90 -7.20
N MET A 36 -17.51 -0.65 -7.44
CA MET A 36 -16.58 -1.60 -8.05
C MET A 36 -16.01 -2.59 -7.03
N ASN A 37 -16.49 -2.58 -5.79
CA ASN A 37 -16.09 -3.57 -4.80
C ASN A 37 -16.80 -4.91 -5.06
N PRO A 38 -16.08 -6.03 -5.30
CA PRO A 38 -16.68 -7.31 -5.67
C PRO A 38 -17.49 -7.96 -4.54
N THR A 39 -17.39 -7.44 -3.30
CA THR A 39 -18.24 -7.89 -2.19
C THR A 39 -19.68 -7.41 -2.31
N ILE A 40 -19.99 -6.52 -3.26
CA ILE A 40 -21.37 -6.11 -3.61
C ILE A 40 -22.22 -7.30 -4.07
N GLU A 41 -21.59 -8.32 -4.65
CA GLU A 41 -22.24 -9.58 -5.03
C GLU A 41 -22.64 -10.43 -3.82
N ARG A 42 -21.96 -10.24 -2.67
CA ARG A 42 -22.00 -11.15 -1.51
C ARG A 42 -22.91 -10.69 -0.38
N PHE A 43 -23.34 -9.43 -0.33
CA PHE A 43 -24.11 -8.89 0.79
C PHE A 43 -25.40 -8.17 0.35
N GLN A 44 -26.55 -8.69 0.81
CA GLN A 44 -27.83 -7.97 0.76
C GLN A 44 -27.88 -6.76 1.72
N ASP A 45 -26.91 -6.66 2.66
CA ASP A 45 -26.84 -5.63 3.70
C ASP A 45 -25.77 -4.55 3.44
N TYR A 46 -25.03 -4.65 2.33
CA TYR A 46 -24.07 -3.63 1.92
C TYR A 46 -24.81 -2.56 1.11
N THR A 47 -25.05 -1.41 1.73
CA THR A 47 -25.57 -0.23 1.03
C THR A 47 -24.49 0.84 1.03
N PRO A 48 -23.69 0.98 -0.03
CA PRO A 48 -22.82 2.13 -0.15
C PRO A 48 -23.71 3.37 -0.17
N LEU A 49 -23.46 4.30 0.76
CA LEU A 49 -24.22 5.56 0.88
C LEU A 49 -24.04 6.45 -0.36
N GLU A 50 -23.02 6.17 -1.17
CA GLU A 50 -22.69 6.85 -2.41
C GLU A 50 -22.49 5.82 -3.54
N ALA A 51 -23.12 6.06 -4.70
CA ALA A 51 -23.11 5.13 -5.83
C ALA A 51 -21.79 5.07 -6.60
N ILE A 52 -20.96 6.12 -6.48
CA ILE A 52 -19.65 6.22 -7.13
C ILE A 52 -18.76 6.99 -6.16
N THR A 53 -17.82 6.28 -5.55
CA THR A 53 -16.84 6.83 -4.60
C THR A 53 -15.63 7.40 -5.32
N ASP A 54 -14.79 8.15 -4.60
CA ASP A 54 -13.51 8.61 -5.15
C ASP A 54 -12.61 7.45 -5.57
N LEU A 55 -12.70 6.31 -4.89
CA LEU A 55 -11.99 5.09 -5.29
C LEU A 55 -12.51 4.53 -6.61
N ASP A 56 -13.84 4.52 -6.83
CA ASP A 56 -14.45 4.13 -8.11
C ASP A 56 -13.99 5.03 -9.27
N ARG A 57 -13.86 6.34 -9.01
CA ARG A 57 -13.31 7.31 -9.98
C ARG A 57 -11.83 7.06 -10.24
N GLN A 58 -11.03 6.82 -9.21
CA GLN A 58 -9.61 6.53 -9.36
C GLN A 58 -9.35 5.19 -10.06
N ALA A 59 -10.16 4.15 -9.80
CA ALA A 59 -10.13 2.89 -10.54
C ALA A 59 -10.46 3.12 -12.02
N CYS A 60 -11.48 3.93 -12.32
CA CYS A 60 -11.83 4.35 -13.69
C CYS A 60 -10.67 5.09 -14.39
N HIS A 61 -9.90 5.92 -13.66
CA HIS A 61 -8.76 6.66 -14.20
C HIS A 61 -7.44 5.87 -14.27
N SER A 62 -7.29 4.79 -13.50
CA SER A 62 -6.04 4.02 -13.38
C SER A 62 -5.97 2.79 -14.29
N GLY A 63 -7.10 2.32 -14.83
CA GLY A 63 -7.15 1.21 -15.77
C GLY A 63 -6.86 1.58 -17.24
N ASP A 64 -6.73 0.56 -18.09
CA ASP A 64 -6.74 0.66 -19.56
C ASP A 64 -8.07 1.20 -20.13
N GLY A 65 -9.10 1.34 -19.29
CA GLY A 65 -10.45 1.81 -19.60
C GLY A 65 -10.58 3.29 -19.97
N LYS A 66 -9.47 4.03 -20.09
CA LYS A 66 -9.51 5.44 -20.51
C LYS A 66 -10.20 5.65 -21.86
N TYR A 67 -10.33 4.59 -22.68
CA TYR A 67 -11.03 4.61 -23.95
C TYR A 67 -11.89 3.36 -24.16
N LEU A 68 -13.21 3.52 -24.22
CA LEU A 68 -14.12 2.48 -24.71
C LEU A 68 -14.58 2.85 -26.13
N PHE A 69 -14.33 1.99 -27.11
CA PHE A 69 -14.65 2.25 -28.53
C PHE A 69 -14.10 3.58 -29.09
N GLY A 70 -12.97 4.07 -28.55
CA GLY A 70 -12.36 5.34 -28.97
C GLY A 70 -13.02 6.59 -28.38
N VAL A 71 -13.92 6.44 -27.39
CA VAL A 71 -14.49 7.54 -26.61
C VAL A 71 -13.87 7.52 -25.22
N GLU A 72 -13.39 8.67 -24.75
CA GLU A 72 -12.89 8.82 -23.38
C GLU A 72 -14.07 8.70 -22.41
N LEU A 73 -13.95 7.81 -21.42
CA LEU A 73 -14.96 7.69 -20.38
C LEU A 73 -14.91 8.93 -19.49
N ASP A 74 -16.03 9.64 -19.40
CA ASP A 74 -16.21 10.68 -18.39
C ASP A 74 -16.42 10.01 -17.02
N CYS A 75 -15.32 9.74 -16.33
CA CYS A 75 -15.31 9.23 -14.95
C CYS A 75 -15.82 10.28 -13.93
N GLY A 76 -16.32 11.44 -14.39
CA GLY A 76 -16.72 12.59 -13.60
C GLY A 76 -15.60 13.63 -13.47
N VAL A 77 -15.97 14.86 -13.13
CA VAL A 77 -15.02 15.99 -13.01
C VAL A 77 -14.10 15.75 -11.81
N GLU A 78 -12.80 15.71 -12.06
CA GLU A 78 -11.76 15.97 -11.05
C GLU A 78 -12.02 17.34 -10.42
N ARG A 79 -12.73 17.36 -9.30
CA ARG A 79 -12.51 18.35 -8.24
C ARG A 79 -13.23 17.95 -6.98
N VAL A 80 -12.51 17.19 -6.17
CA VAL A 80 -12.63 17.33 -4.73
C VAL A 80 -11.23 17.70 -4.23
N ASP A 81 -11.01 19.00 -4.03
CA ASP A 81 -9.85 19.54 -3.29
C ASP A 81 -9.92 19.19 -1.79
N THR A 82 -10.50 18.04 -1.44
CA THR A 82 -10.58 17.51 -0.08
C THR A 82 -10.43 16.01 -0.12
N TYR A 83 -9.30 15.52 0.42
CA TYR A 83 -9.14 14.21 1.05
C TYR A 83 -10.49 13.74 1.64
N GLY A 84 -11.19 12.86 0.92
CA GLY A 84 -12.62 12.61 1.10
C GLY A 84 -12.99 11.21 1.58
N GLN A 85 -12.02 10.31 1.74
CA GLN A 85 -12.18 9.24 2.73
C GLN A 85 -11.48 9.69 4.00
N PRO A 86 -12.05 9.48 5.21
CA PRO A 86 -11.25 9.55 6.41
C PRO A 86 -10.09 8.58 6.17
N PRO A 87 -8.84 9.06 6.15
CA PRO A 87 -7.70 8.25 5.81
C PRO A 87 -7.71 7.04 6.74
N ASP A 88 -7.83 5.84 6.15
CA ASP A 88 -8.09 4.57 6.84
C ASP A 88 -7.15 4.51 8.04
N GLU A 89 -7.69 4.62 9.27
CA GLU A 89 -6.93 4.83 10.50
C GLU A 89 -5.78 3.82 10.59
N CYS A 90 -4.65 4.21 11.21
CA CYS A 90 -3.60 3.25 11.53
C CYS A 90 -4.28 2.05 12.19
N SER A 91 -4.15 0.87 11.57
CA SER A 91 -4.81 -0.29 12.14
C SER A 91 -4.26 -0.53 13.53
N THR A 92 -5.09 -1.01 14.44
CA THR A 92 -4.70 -1.46 15.77
C THR A 92 -4.87 -2.96 15.93
N GLU A 93 -5.26 -3.64 14.85
CA GLU A 93 -5.48 -5.07 14.83
C GLU A 93 -4.14 -5.81 15.00
N VAL A 94 -4.15 -6.84 15.85
CA VAL A 94 -3.03 -7.78 15.97
C VAL A 94 -3.46 -9.10 15.35
N ILE A 95 -2.73 -9.55 14.34
CA ILE A 95 -2.97 -10.81 13.65
C ILE A 95 -2.15 -11.89 14.35
N GLU A 96 -2.81 -12.94 14.84
CA GLU A 96 -2.06 -14.10 15.34
C GLU A 96 -1.36 -14.78 14.15
N ALA A 97 -0.03 -14.84 14.21
CA ALA A 97 0.82 -15.50 13.25
C ALA A 97 2.00 -16.11 14.01
N GLU A 98 2.76 -17.00 13.38
CA GLU A 98 4.01 -17.46 13.98
C GLU A 98 4.99 -16.28 14.09
N PRO A 99 5.50 -15.97 15.30
CA PRO A 99 6.43 -14.87 15.48
C PRO A 99 7.65 -15.03 14.57
N THR A 100 7.92 -14.00 13.77
CA THR A 100 8.99 -14.02 12.79
C THR A 100 9.95 -12.87 13.07
N THR A 101 11.25 -13.18 13.12
CA THR A 101 12.29 -12.17 13.29
C THR A 101 13.09 -12.05 12.01
N ILE A 102 13.17 -10.84 11.47
CA ILE A 102 14.00 -10.50 10.32
C ILE A 102 15.32 -9.91 10.82
N SER A 103 16.43 -10.53 10.44
CA SER A 103 17.77 -10.08 10.79
C SER A 103 18.29 -9.11 9.73
N LEU A 104 18.52 -7.85 10.10
CA LEU A 104 18.97 -6.78 9.22
C LEU A 104 20.46 -6.53 9.39
N TRP A 105 21.21 -6.44 8.29
CA TRP A 105 22.59 -5.96 8.33
C TRP A 105 22.74 -4.69 7.51
N PHE A 106 23.39 -3.69 8.10
CA PHE A 106 23.57 -2.37 7.51
C PHE A 106 24.98 -2.27 6.93
N LYS A 107 25.07 -1.86 5.66
CA LYS A 107 26.34 -1.40 5.14
C LYS A 107 26.77 -0.10 5.83
N GLU A 108 28.09 0.16 5.83
CA GLU A 108 28.71 1.28 6.53
C GLU A 108 28.03 2.62 6.23
N GLU A 109 27.70 2.87 4.96
CA GLU A 109 27.03 4.09 4.49
C GLU A 109 25.57 4.27 4.98
N THR A 110 24.97 3.23 5.56
CA THR A 110 23.58 3.21 6.04
C THR A 110 23.45 2.99 7.55
N ILE A 111 24.55 2.85 8.30
CA ILE A 111 24.50 2.63 9.75
C ILE A 111 23.76 3.78 10.45
N ALA A 112 23.90 5.01 9.95
CA ALA A 112 23.23 6.18 10.51
C ALA A 112 21.68 6.13 10.38
N TRP A 113 21.13 5.22 9.57
CA TRP A 113 19.70 5.04 9.33
C TRP A 113 19.10 3.87 10.13
N THR A 114 19.87 3.29 11.06
CA THR A 114 19.48 2.08 11.79
C THR A 114 18.16 2.28 12.53
N ASP A 115 18.00 3.41 13.22
CA ASP A 115 16.82 3.68 14.03
C ASP A 115 15.57 3.87 13.17
N GLU A 116 15.67 4.60 12.05
CA GLU A 116 14.59 4.78 11.09
C GLU A 116 14.15 3.47 10.43
N VAL A 117 15.10 2.62 10.04
CA VAL A 117 14.80 1.33 9.42
C VAL A 117 14.13 0.39 10.43
N LEU A 118 14.59 0.39 11.69
CA LEU A 118 13.95 -0.39 12.75
C LEU A 118 12.56 0.17 13.10
N ALA A 119 12.35 1.48 13.03
CA ALA A 119 11.04 2.09 13.18
C ALA A 119 10.08 1.66 12.05
N GLY A 120 10.54 1.63 10.80
CA GLY A 120 9.75 1.14 9.67
C GLY A 120 9.39 -0.35 9.82
N CYS A 121 10.32 -1.18 10.29
CA CYS A 121 10.01 -2.58 10.61
C CYS A 121 8.96 -2.72 11.71
N ALA A 122 8.96 -1.82 12.70
CA ALA A 122 8.05 -1.89 13.82
C ALA A 122 6.57 -1.78 13.41
N TRP A 123 6.28 -1.27 12.21
CA TRP A 123 4.93 -1.23 11.65
C TRP A 123 4.33 -2.63 11.48
N TRP A 124 5.16 -3.63 11.17
CA TRP A 124 4.75 -5.01 10.95
C TRP A 124 4.60 -5.84 12.25
N ARG A 125 4.82 -5.23 13.44
CA ARG A 125 4.63 -5.91 14.74
C ARG A 125 3.21 -6.43 14.94
N GLN A 126 2.24 -5.80 14.31
CA GLN A 126 0.85 -6.24 14.30
C GLN A 126 0.69 -7.65 13.71
N MET A 127 1.61 -8.09 12.84
CA MET A 127 1.68 -9.43 12.25
C MET A 127 2.63 -10.36 13.01
N GLN A 128 3.01 -10.03 14.25
CA GLN A 128 4.04 -10.75 15.04
C GLN A 128 5.44 -10.73 14.39
N ILE A 129 5.71 -9.72 13.55
CA ILE A 129 7.00 -9.56 12.87
C ILE A 129 7.86 -8.58 13.65
N SER A 130 9.12 -8.93 13.85
CA SER A 130 10.11 -8.06 14.48
C SER A 130 11.39 -8.02 13.65
N CYS A 131 12.17 -6.96 13.82
CA CYS A 131 13.50 -6.88 13.25
C CYS A 131 14.57 -6.76 14.34
N GLY A 132 15.73 -7.35 14.06
CA GLY A 132 16.93 -7.21 14.86
C GLY A 132 18.13 -6.90 13.99
N VAL A 133 19.17 -6.31 14.57
CA VAL A 133 20.44 -6.07 13.86
C VAL A 133 21.28 -7.35 13.90
N ALA A 134 21.62 -7.86 12.74
CA ALA A 134 22.47 -9.04 12.58
C ALA A 134 23.93 -8.69 12.94
N PRO A 135 24.67 -9.61 13.58
CA PRO A 135 26.07 -9.39 13.96
C PRO A 135 27.04 -9.37 12.76
N SER A 136 26.59 -9.86 11.59
CA SER A 136 27.36 -9.86 10.35
C SER A 136 26.43 -9.95 9.15
N GLN A 137 26.94 -9.59 7.96
CA GLN A 137 26.20 -9.73 6.70
C GLN A 137 25.74 -11.18 6.45
N ASP A 138 26.55 -12.17 6.85
CA ASP A 138 26.23 -13.56 6.60
C ASP A 138 25.10 -14.11 7.46
N ALA A 139 24.90 -13.53 8.64
CA ALA A 139 23.82 -13.86 9.57
C ALA A 139 22.52 -13.08 9.29
N ALA A 140 22.50 -12.24 8.25
CA ALA A 140 21.35 -11.40 7.93
C ALA A 140 20.42 -12.06 6.91
N ASP A 141 19.12 -11.81 7.09
CA ASP A 141 18.07 -12.11 6.13
C ASP A 141 18.00 -11.01 5.06
N VAL A 142 18.20 -9.76 5.49
CA VAL A 142 18.11 -8.55 4.66
C VAL A 142 19.34 -7.69 4.82
N ILE A 143 19.87 -7.22 3.70
CA ILE A 143 20.97 -6.27 3.65
C ILE A 143 20.43 -4.88 3.31
N ILE A 144 20.68 -3.91 4.17
CA ILE A 144 20.34 -2.50 3.95
C ILE A 144 21.53 -1.79 3.30
N ARG A 145 21.25 -1.09 2.19
CA ARG A 145 22.25 -0.35 1.41
C ARG A 145 21.67 0.98 0.95
N LYS A 146 22.56 1.90 0.59
CA LYS A 146 22.20 3.15 -0.05
C LYS A 146 21.89 2.89 -1.53
N SER A 147 20.82 3.47 -2.05
CA SER A 147 20.52 3.43 -3.48
C SER A 147 21.42 4.39 -4.25
N ASP A 148 21.84 3.99 -5.45
CA ASP A 148 22.50 4.87 -6.42
C ASP A 148 21.52 5.88 -7.04
N GLN A 149 20.21 5.65 -6.87
CA GLN A 149 19.14 6.55 -7.28
C GLN A 149 19.00 7.69 -6.26
N TYR A 150 19.81 8.73 -6.45
CA TYR A 150 19.79 9.94 -5.64
C TYR A 150 18.56 10.79 -5.94
N CYS A 151 17.83 11.21 -4.91
CA CYS A 151 16.78 12.23 -5.01
C CYS A 151 15.62 11.93 -5.98
N THR A 152 15.56 10.73 -6.59
CA THR A 152 14.51 10.35 -7.53
C THR A 152 13.40 9.60 -6.80
N GLY A 153 12.40 10.33 -6.30
CA GLY A 153 11.19 9.76 -5.70
C GLY A 153 11.44 8.88 -4.46
N MET A 154 10.36 8.31 -3.91
CA MET A 154 10.37 7.38 -2.77
C MET A 154 10.83 5.96 -3.17
N GLY A 155 11.52 5.81 -4.31
CA GLY A 155 11.85 4.50 -4.87
C GLY A 155 13.05 3.88 -4.15
N ALA A 156 12.77 2.98 -3.21
CA ALA A 156 13.72 1.92 -2.94
C ALA A 156 13.50 0.78 -3.94
N VAL A 157 14.50 -0.08 -4.03
CA VAL A 157 14.41 -1.31 -4.82
C VAL A 157 14.74 -2.47 -3.89
N THR A 158 13.72 -3.27 -3.56
CA THR A 158 13.94 -4.61 -3.01
C THR A 158 14.21 -5.59 -4.14
N PHE A 159 15.26 -6.38 -3.97
CA PHE A 159 15.51 -7.52 -4.84
C PHE A 159 16.17 -8.65 -4.07
N ARG A 160 15.97 -9.87 -4.57
CA ARG A 160 16.68 -11.04 -4.07
C ARG A 160 18.12 -11.03 -4.60
N ASP A 161 19.08 -10.87 -3.71
CA ASP A 161 20.50 -10.93 -4.03
C ASP A 161 20.85 -12.34 -4.54
N LYS A 162 21.54 -12.42 -5.68
CA LYS A 162 21.89 -13.68 -6.36
C LYS A 162 23.05 -14.43 -5.67
N THR A 163 23.58 -13.91 -4.57
CA THR A 163 24.63 -14.58 -3.79
C THR A 163 24.16 -15.93 -3.23
N LEU A 164 25.12 -16.84 -2.98
CA LEU A 164 24.90 -18.12 -2.33
C LEU A 164 24.25 -17.90 -0.96
N GLY A 165 22.93 -18.11 -0.89
CA GLY A 165 22.10 -17.84 0.28
C GLY A 165 20.73 -17.24 -0.06
N GLY A 166 20.60 -16.55 -1.21
CA GLY A 166 19.31 -16.02 -1.68
C GLY A 166 18.67 -14.97 -0.76
N ARG A 167 19.49 -14.12 -0.15
CA ARG A 167 19.11 -13.03 0.79
C ARG A 167 18.42 -11.87 0.07
N TYR A 168 17.67 -11.04 0.77
CA TYR A 168 17.13 -9.80 0.21
C TYR A 168 18.08 -8.62 0.41
N ALA A 169 18.06 -7.67 -0.53
CA ALA A 169 18.70 -6.38 -0.36
C ALA A 169 17.64 -5.28 -0.54
N ILE A 170 17.63 -4.32 0.38
CA ILE A 170 16.82 -3.11 0.31
C ILE A 170 17.77 -1.94 0.05
N ASN A 171 17.59 -1.27 -1.09
CA ASN A 171 18.35 -0.08 -1.45
C ASN A 171 17.52 1.16 -1.13
N ILE A 172 17.83 1.87 -0.04
CA ILE A 172 17.09 3.07 0.38
C ILE A 172 17.70 4.31 -0.31
N PRO A 173 16.90 5.12 -1.04
CA PRO A 173 17.39 6.35 -1.66
C PRO A 173 17.78 7.38 -0.61
N GLU A 174 18.85 8.12 -0.87
CA GLU A 174 19.20 9.22 0.03
C GLU A 174 18.11 10.31 -0.01
N PRO A 175 17.72 10.84 1.16
CA PRO A 175 16.90 12.05 1.23
C PRO A 175 17.51 13.20 0.43
N CYS A 176 16.66 14.06 -0.13
CA CYS A 176 17.14 15.20 -0.89
C CYS A 176 17.80 16.22 0.06
N GLU A 177 18.87 16.90 -0.37
CA GLU A 177 19.52 17.95 0.45
C GLU A 177 18.55 19.08 0.88
N SER A 178 17.49 19.29 0.10
CA SER A 178 16.44 20.28 0.38
C SER A 178 15.38 19.82 1.40
N GLU A 179 15.34 18.53 1.75
CA GLU A 179 14.41 17.99 2.76
C GLU A 179 14.91 18.33 4.17
N SER A 180 13.98 18.63 5.09
CA SER A 180 14.34 18.78 6.51
C SER A 180 14.79 17.44 7.09
N ALA A 181 15.58 17.46 8.16
CA ALA A 181 16.00 16.23 8.84
C ALA A 181 14.81 15.36 9.28
N GLU A 182 13.72 15.97 9.71
CA GLU A 182 12.48 15.26 10.07
C GLU A 182 11.82 14.60 8.86
N ALA A 183 11.72 15.32 7.73
CA ALA A 183 11.14 14.78 6.50
C ALA A 183 11.99 13.63 5.93
N ALA A 184 13.31 13.78 5.98
CA ALA A 184 14.29 12.77 5.61
C ALA A 184 14.16 11.49 6.47
N SER A 185 14.08 11.65 7.80
CA SER A 185 13.93 10.53 8.73
C SER A 185 12.62 9.76 8.49
N LYS A 186 11.48 10.46 8.40
CA LYS A 186 10.19 9.86 8.06
C LYS A 186 10.18 9.17 6.70
N LYS A 187 10.89 9.71 5.71
CA LYS A 187 11.02 9.11 4.39
C LYS A 187 11.73 7.76 4.47
N ILE A 188 12.86 7.69 5.18
CA ILE A 188 13.60 6.44 5.37
C ILE A 188 12.73 5.41 6.10
N GLU A 189 12.04 5.81 7.16
CA GLU A 189 11.12 4.94 7.92
C GLU A 189 10.04 4.33 7.01
N ARG A 190 9.35 5.17 6.24
CA ARG A 190 8.27 4.74 5.31
C ARG A 190 8.77 3.79 4.24
N VAL A 191 9.91 4.12 3.65
CA VAL A 191 10.54 3.31 2.61
C VAL A 191 10.95 1.96 3.21
N ALA A 192 11.56 1.94 4.39
CA ALA A 192 11.90 0.70 5.06
C ALA A 192 10.67 -0.17 5.33
N ALA A 193 9.57 0.42 5.81
CA ALA A 193 8.32 -0.30 6.04
C ALA A 193 7.76 -0.95 4.75
N HIS A 194 7.71 -0.19 3.65
CA HIS A 194 7.25 -0.66 2.34
C HIS A 194 8.08 -1.84 1.84
N GLU A 195 9.40 -1.69 1.87
CA GLU A 195 10.33 -2.69 1.32
C GLU A 195 10.41 -3.95 2.18
N ILE A 196 10.23 -3.83 3.51
CA ILE A 196 10.06 -5.00 4.37
C ILE A 196 8.79 -5.77 3.99
N GLY A 197 7.72 -5.09 3.59
CA GLY A 197 6.53 -5.74 3.03
C GLY A 197 6.86 -6.62 1.82
N HIS A 198 7.69 -6.13 0.90
CA HIS A 198 8.18 -6.93 -0.24
C HIS A 198 9.05 -8.12 0.19
N VAL A 199 9.91 -7.95 1.20
CA VAL A 199 10.70 -9.05 1.78
C VAL A 199 9.79 -10.15 2.33
N LEU A 200 8.68 -9.75 2.95
CA LEU A 200 7.64 -10.64 3.45
C LEU A 200 6.77 -11.23 2.33
N GLY A 201 6.95 -10.80 1.08
CA GLY A 201 6.21 -11.27 -0.07
C GLY A 201 4.80 -10.69 -0.20
N VAL A 202 4.56 -9.52 0.39
CA VAL A 202 3.36 -8.71 0.16
C VAL A 202 3.59 -7.89 -1.11
N ASP A 203 2.70 -8.03 -2.09
CA ASP A 203 2.77 -7.25 -3.33
C ASP A 203 2.23 -5.83 -3.12
N HIS A 204 2.47 -4.96 -4.11
CA HIS A 204 1.85 -3.64 -4.13
C HIS A 204 0.33 -3.75 -4.08
N VAL A 205 -0.29 -2.91 -3.24
CA VAL A 205 -1.73 -2.64 -3.39
C VAL A 205 -1.96 -1.71 -4.58
N PRO A 206 -3.18 -1.68 -5.16
CA PRO A 206 -3.48 -0.77 -6.26
C PRO A 206 -3.15 0.70 -5.91
N PHE A 207 -2.73 1.46 -6.92
CA PHE A 207 -2.28 2.86 -6.76
C PHE A 207 -3.32 3.76 -6.09
N PHE A 208 -4.60 3.46 -6.25
CA PHE A 208 -5.71 4.22 -5.67
C PHE A 208 -5.90 4.00 -4.15
N CYS A 209 -5.20 3.04 -3.53
CA CYS A 209 -5.22 2.83 -2.08
C CYS A 209 -4.18 3.77 -1.43
N ALA A 210 -4.38 5.09 -1.59
CA ALA A 210 -3.35 6.15 -1.51
C ALA A 210 -2.54 6.20 -0.20
N ASP A 211 -3.13 5.78 0.92
CA ASP A 211 -2.51 5.86 2.25
C ASP A 211 -1.86 4.55 2.73
N ALA A 212 -1.98 3.47 1.95
CA ALA A 212 -1.39 2.19 2.30
C ALA A 212 0.14 2.24 2.19
N SER A 213 0.82 1.59 3.13
CA SER A 213 2.28 1.46 3.10
C SER A 213 2.74 0.78 1.80
N MET A 214 2.01 -0.24 1.34
CA MET A 214 2.31 -1.01 0.12
C MET A 214 1.87 -0.33 -1.17
N ASN A 215 1.47 0.95 -1.15
CA ASN A 215 1.13 1.67 -2.36
C ASN A 215 2.39 2.00 -3.20
N PRO A 216 2.41 1.71 -4.52
CA PRO A 216 3.59 1.93 -5.36
C PRO A 216 3.93 3.41 -5.57
N SER A 217 3.00 4.33 -5.33
CA SER A 217 3.21 5.77 -5.44
C SER A 217 4.10 6.35 -4.34
N GLY A 218 4.29 5.61 -3.24
CA GLY A 218 5.09 6.03 -2.11
C GLY A 218 4.57 7.32 -1.47
N LYS A 219 3.25 7.48 -1.31
CA LYS A 219 2.66 8.63 -0.61
C LYS A 219 1.84 8.30 0.65
N PRO A 220 2.22 7.32 1.51
CA PRO A 220 1.60 7.30 2.82
C PRO A 220 2.09 8.53 3.59
N ASP A 221 1.19 9.48 3.85
CA ASP A 221 1.47 10.59 4.79
C ASP A 221 1.65 10.06 6.23
N ARG A 222 1.40 8.77 6.44
CA ARG A 222 1.33 8.08 7.73
C ARG A 222 2.56 7.24 8.04
N THR A 223 2.78 7.03 9.34
CA THR A 223 3.84 6.19 9.89
C THR A 223 3.30 4.91 10.53
N CYS A 224 2.49 4.15 9.79
CA CYS A 224 1.81 2.93 10.25
C CYS A 224 1.24 2.12 9.08
N LEU A 225 0.82 0.87 9.35
CA LEU A 225 0.02 0.07 8.41
C LEU A 225 -1.47 0.45 8.49
N THR A 226 -2.12 0.41 7.34
CA THR A 226 -3.57 0.57 7.17
C THR A 226 -4.27 -0.78 7.07
N SER A 227 -5.61 -0.79 7.05
CA SER A 227 -6.37 -2.02 6.82
C SER A 227 -6.06 -2.65 5.46
N ALA A 228 -5.77 -1.83 4.45
CA ALA A 228 -5.37 -2.29 3.12
C ALA A 228 -4.07 -3.12 3.18
N ASP A 229 -3.08 -2.67 3.94
CA ASP A 229 -1.81 -3.40 4.12
C ASP A 229 -2.03 -4.75 4.84
N ILE A 230 -2.86 -4.75 5.88
CA ILE A 230 -3.22 -5.96 6.63
C ILE A 230 -3.92 -6.98 5.75
N ASN A 231 -4.86 -6.54 4.93
CA ASN A 231 -5.64 -7.43 4.10
C ASN A 231 -4.83 -7.97 2.92
N ALA A 232 -3.97 -7.14 2.31
CA ALA A 232 -2.98 -7.62 1.34
C ALA A 232 -2.09 -8.72 1.93
N TRP A 233 -1.65 -8.55 3.19
CA TRP A 233 -0.92 -9.60 3.91
C TRP A 233 -1.77 -10.88 4.12
N ARG A 234 -3.04 -10.76 4.50
CA ARG A 234 -3.96 -11.91 4.69
C ARG A 234 -4.21 -12.70 3.41
N GLU A 235 -4.35 -12.02 2.27
CA GLU A 235 -4.53 -12.68 0.99
C GLU A 235 -3.30 -13.50 0.59
N ARG A 236 -2.10 -13.03 0.97
CA ARG A 236 -0.85 -13.77 0.76
C ARG A 236 -0.69 -14.97 1.69
N PHE A 237 -1.16 -14.83 2.94
CA PHE A 237 -1.04 -15.82 4.01
C PHE A 237 -2.43 -16.24 4.54
N PRO A 238 -3.27 -16.89 3.71
CA PRO A 238 -4.56 -17.37 4.16
C PRO A 238 -4.35 -18.49 5.20
N ARG A 239 -5.01 -18.36 6.36
CA ARG A 239 -5.03 -19.40 7.40
C ARG A 239 -5.79 -20.64 6.92
#